data_AF-A0A7W1NCE6-F1
#
_entry.id   AF-A0A7W1NCE6-F1
#
_cell.length_a   1.000
_cell.length_b   1.000
_cell.length_c   1.000
_cell.angle_alpha   90.00
_cell.angle_beta   90.00
_cell.angle_gamma   90.00
#
_symmetry.space_group_name_H-M   'P 1'
#
loop_
_entity.id
_entity.type
_entity.pdbx_description
1 polymer ?
#
loop_
_entity_poly.entity_id
_entity_poly.type
_entity_poly.pdbx_seq_one_letter_code
_entity_poly.pdbx_strand_id
1 'polypeptide(L)'
;MVRPSFAILVPVALALVACGPRALGPVTPSAAEQALIERMTADPFVRIERLERDEQGNLLIITGQGDVTVRYLAVPPDGGGDRLLAQRLIDEPQLDVADDGRIGTGPERRGLGARDAR
;
A
#
# COMPACT_ATOMS: atom_id res chain seq x y z
N MET A 1 -1.37 40.70 -51.53
CA MET A 1 -0.80 40.47 -50.18
C MET A 1 -1.79 39.59 -49.41
N VAL A 2 -1.46 38.31 -49.28
CA VAL A 2 -2.36 37.24 -48.82
C VAL A 2 -2.17 37.03 -47.32
N ARG A 3 -3.27 37.01 -46.57
CA ARG A 3 -3.33 36.62 -45.15
C ARG A 3 -2.98 35.13 -45.02
N PRO A 4 -2.11 34.71 -44.10
CA PRO A 4 -2.15 33.36 -43.56
C PRO A 4 -2.94 33.37 -42.25
N SER A 5 -4.21 33.01 -42.36
CA SER A 5 -4.84 32.10 -41.40
C SER A 5 -4.03 30.80 -41.39
N PHE A 6 -3.70 30.22 -40.23
CA PHE A 6 -3.84 28.77 -39.99
C PHE A 6 -3.49 28.42 -38.53
N ALA A 7 -4.46 27.76 -37.90
CA ALA A 7 -4.31 26.72 -36.88
C ALA A 7 -3.68 27.09 -35.52
N ILE A 8 -4.57 27.48 -34.62
CA ILE A 8 -4.83 26.79 -33.35
C ILE A 8 -4.04 25.47 -33.21
N LEU A 9 -3.03 25.46 -32.33
CA LEU A 9 -2.44 24.23 -31.80
C LEU A 9 -2.58 24.27 -30.28
N VAL A 10 -3.73 23.77 -29.85
CA VAL A 10 -4.04 23.38 -28.48
C VAL A 10 -3.21 22.14 -28.15
N PRO A 11 -2.38 22.12 -27.08
CA PRO A 11 -1.92 20.85 -26.55
C PRO A 11 -3.00 20.30 -25.62
N VAL A 12 -3.97 19.60 -26.21
CA VAL A 12 -4.78 18.59 -25.52
C VAL A 12 -3.90 17.36 -25.46
N ALA A 13 -3.16 17.20 -24.35
CA ALA A 13 -2.48 15.97 -24.00
C ALA A 13 -2.01 15.97 -22.54
N LEU A 14 -2.90 16.25 -21.59
CA LEU A 14 -2.69 15.88 -20.18
C LEU A 14 -3.84 14.99 -19.69
N ALA A 15 -3.94 13.80 -20.29
CA ALA A 15 -4.85 12.74 -19.84
C ALA A 15 -4.14 11.39 -19.77
N LEU A 16 -2.88 11.39 -19.33
CA LEU A 16 -2.12 10.17 -19.11
C LEU A 16 -1.74 10.07 -17.62
N VAL A 17 -2.30 9.04 -17.00
CA VAL A 17 -1.83 8.38 -15.76
C VAL A 17 -2.12 9.13 -14.46
N ALA A 18 -3.37 9.02 -13.98
CA ALA A 18 -3.70 9.16 -12.55
C ALA A 18 -3.71 7.80 -11.83
N CYS A 19 -2.87 6.85 -12.25
CA CYS A 19 -2.41 5.73 -11.42
C CYS A 19 -0.99 6.03 -10.93
N GLY A 20 -0.80 7.22 -10.34
CA GLY A 20 0.34 7.46 -9.47
C GLY A 20 0.00 6.89 -8.09
N PRO A 21 0.99 6.36 -7.33
CA PRO A 21 0.77 6.17 -5.90
C PRO A 21 0.26 7.50 -5.35
N ARG A 22 -0.84 7.49 -4.59
CA ARG A 22 -1.25 8.66 -3.82
C ARG A 22 -0.03 9.09 -3.02
N ALA A 23 0.68 10.12 -3.49
CA ALA A 23 1.61 10.86 -2.68
C ALA A 23 0.73 11.63 -1.70
N LEU A 24 0.30 10.93 -0.65
CA LEU A 24 -0.07 11.55 0.60
C LEU A 24 1.06 12.53 0.89
N GLY A 25 0.72 13.80 1.05
CA GLY A 25 1.68 14.86 1.36
C GLY A 25 2.56 14.47 2.57
N PRO A 26 3.61 15.25 2.88
CA PRO A 26 4.54 14.90 3.95
C PRO A 26 3.78 14.54 5.24
N VAL A 27 3.82 13.26 5.62
CA VAL A 27 3.17 12.77 6.83
C VAL A 27 3.90 13.38 8.00
N THR A 28 3.22 14.25 8.73
CA THR A 28 3.76 14.85 9.96
C THR A 28 3.35 13.96 11.13
N PRO A 29 4.30 13.32 11.84
CA PRO A 29 4.00 12.52 13.02
C PRO A 29 3.55 13.40 14.18
N SER A 30 2.65 12.90 15.01
CA SER A 30 2.40 13.46 16.33
C SER A 30 3.58 13.19 17.28
N ALA A 31 3.60 13.82 18.46
CA ALA A 31 4.67 13.60 19.43
C ALA A 31 4.78 12.13 19.89
N ALA A 32 3.65 11.45 20.09
CA ALA A 32 3.63 10.04 20.49
C ALA A 32 4.14 9.11 19.38
N GLU A 33 3.80 9.44 18.13
CA GLU A 33 4.27 8.71 16.95
C GLU A 33 5.75 8.93 16.69
N GLN A 34 6.22 10.17 16.85
CA GLN A 34 7.63 10.51 16.76
C GLN A 34 8.45 9.73 17.79
N ALA A 35 7.97 9.65 19.04
CA ALA A 35 8.60 8.85 20.08
C ALA A 35 8.61 7.34 19.75
N LEU A 36 7.59 6.83 19.04
CA LEU A 36 7.59 5.45 18.54
C LEU A 36 8.67 5.27 17.46
N ILE A 37 8.73 6.17 16.48
CA ILE A 37 9.72 6.14 15.39
C ILE A 37 11.14 6.13 15.97
N GLU A 38 11.45 7.06 16.87
CA GLU A 38 12.77 7.16 17.51
C GLU A 38 13.18 5.86 18.19
N ARG A 39 12.22 5.21 18.86
CA ARG A 39 12.43 3.95 19.56
C ARG A 39 12.61 2.77 18.60
N MET A 40 11.98 2.79 17.42
CA MET A 40 12.20 1.80 16.37
C MET A 40 13.58 1.97 15.73
N THR A 41 14.00 3.22 15.49
CA THR A 41 15.32 3.55 14.92
C THR A 41 16.47 3.51 15.94
N ALA A 42 16.18 3.20 17.21
CA ALA A 42 17.23 2.92 18.19
C ALA A 42 18.03 1.67 17.81
N ASP A 43 17.41 0.75 17.05
CA ASP A 43 18.11 -0.35 16.38
C ASP A 43 18.75 0.17 15.06
N PRO A 44 20.09 0.10 14.92
CA PRO A 44 20.78 0.60 13.74
C PRO A 44 20.45 -0.15 12.44
N PHE A 45 19.86 -1.34 12.52
CA PHE A 45 19.46 -2.12 11.35
C PHE A 45 18.06 -1.76 10.84
N VAL A 46 17.30 -0.97 11.59
CA VAL A 46 15.95 -0.50 11.20
C VAL A 46 16.07 0.87 10.54
N ARG A 47 15.77 0.94 9.24
CA ARG A 47 15.64 2.21 8.53
C ARG A 47 14.17 2.51 8.23
N ILE A 48 13.70 3.70 8.58
CA ILE A 48 12.38 4.19 8.13
C ILE A 48 12.50 4.54 6.65
N GLU A 49 11.77 3.84 5.80
CA GLU A 49 11.74 4.11 4.36
C GLU A 49 10.61 5.05 3.99
N ARG A 50 9.47 4.91 4.66
CA ARG A 50 8.29 5.72 4.39
C ARG A 50 7.35 5.75 5.58
N LEU A 51 6.67 6.89 5.72
CA LEU A 51 5.55 7.08 6.62
C LEU A 51 4.29 7.33 5.78
N GLU A 52 3.20 6.65 6.11
CA GLU A 52 1.90 6.77 5.44
C GLU A 52 0.79 6.92 6.49
N ARG A 53 -0.39 7.34 6.06
CA ARG A 53 -1.61 7.29 6.88
C ARG A 53 -2.54 6.26 6.26
N ASP A 54 -3.14 5.40 7.08
CA ASP A 54 -4.21 4.51 6.61
C ASP A 54 -5.53 5.28 6.41
N GLU A 55 -6.59 4.57 6.01
CA GLU A 55 -7.92 5.15 5.80
C GLU A 55 -8.56 5.67 7.09
N GLN A 56 -8.11 5.15 8.24
CA GLN A 56 -8.55 5.51 9.58
C GLN A 56 -7.69 6.64 10.20
N GLY A 57 -6.65 7.09 9.50
CA GLY A 57 -5.73 8.14 9.95
C GLY A 57 -4.60 7.66 10.86
N ASN A 58 -4.45 6.36 11.10
CA ASN A 58 -3.35 5.80 11.89
C ASN A 58 -2.02 5.90 11.12
N LEU A 59 -0.91 5.99 11.85
CA LEU A 59 0.41 6.00 11.23
C LEU A 59 0.80 4.60 10.76
N LEU A 60 1.09 4.49 9.47
CA LEU A 60 1.78 3.35 8.88
C LEU A 60 3.28 3.68 8.77
N ILE A 61 4.10 2.80 9.33
CA ILE A 61 5.56 2.93 9.35
C ILE A 61 6.14 1.80 8.50
N ILE A 62 6.74 2.15 7.37
CA ILE A 62 7.38 1.19 6.46
C ILE A 62 8.87 1.24 6.74
N THR A 63 9.43 0.10 7.13
CA THR A 63 10.83 -0.06 7.48
C THR A 63 11.55 -0.99 6.52
N GLY A 64 12.85 -0.77 6.34
CA GLY A 64 13.76 -1.64 5.61
C GLY A 64 14.83 -2.20 6.54
N GLN A 65 15.08 -3.50 6.43
CA GLN A 65 16.13 -4.24 7.14
C GLN A 65 16.82 -5.19 6.15
N GLY A 66 17.92 -4.73 5.53
CA GLY A 66 18.51 -5.42 4.39
C GLY A 66 17.54 -5.45 3.20
N ASP A 67 17.24 -6.65 2.68
CA ASP A 67 16.28 -6.86 1.59
C ASP A 67 14.83 -7.05 2.06
N VAL A 68 14.59 -6.94 3.37
CA VAL A 68 13.26 -7.14 3.96
C VAL A 68 12.60 -5.79 4.19
N THR A 69 11.42 -5.61 3.58
CA THR A 69 10.52 -4.49 3.90
C THR A 69 9.44 -4.97 4.85
N VAL A 70 9.22 -4.24 5.95
CA VAL A 70 8.20 -4.56 6.95
C VAL A 70 7.31 -3.35 7.20
N ARG A 71 5.99 -3.57 7.18
CA ARG A 71 4.96 -2.58 7.47
C ARG A 71 4.50 -2.70 8.92
N TYR A 72 4.44 -1.59 9.63
CA TYR A 72 3.91 -1.51 10.99
C TYR A 72 2.78 -0.48 11.06
N LEU A 73 1.76 -0.78 11.86
CA LEU A 73 0.71 0.14 12.25
C LEU A 73 1.00 0.65 13.66
N ALA A 74 0.96 1.98 13.86
CA ALA A 74 1.05 2.57 15.18
C ALA A 74 -0.31 2.46 15.87
N VAL A 75 -0.38 1.67 16.95
CA VAL A 75 -1.63 1.42 17.68
C VAL A 75 -1.47 1.74 19.16
N PRO A 76 -2.54 2.21 19.83
CA PRO A 76 -2.55 2.27 21.28
C PRO A 76 -2.46 0.85 21.87
N PRO A 77 -1.87 0.68 23.06
CA PRO A 77 -1.85 -0.58 23.76
C PRO A 77 -3.26 -0.94 24.28
N ASP A 78 -3.59 -2.24 24.30
CA ASP A 78 -4.91 -2.77 24.72
C ASP A 78 -5.31 -2.39 26.16
N GLY A 79 -4.35 -1.95 26.98
CA GLY A 79 -4.54 -1.50 28.35
C GLY A 79 -4.71 0.01 28.55
N GLY A 80 -4.87 0.80 27.48
CA GLY A 80 -5.17 2.23 27.57
C GLY A 80 -4.00 3.13 28.00
N GLY A 81 -2.75 2.70 27.77
CA GLY A 81 -1.56 3.53 27.97
C GLY A 81 -1.33 4.53 26.81
N ASP A 82 -0.69 5.66 27.11
CA ASP A 82 -0.41 6.71 26.11
C ASP A 82 0.70 6.36 25.11
N ARG A 83 1.42 5.26 25.37
CA ARG A 83 2.61 4.88 24.60
C ARG A 83 2.23 3.95 23.45
N LEU A 84 2.29 4.49 22.24
CA LEU A 84 2.04 3.73 21.01
C LEU A 84 2.97 2.51 20.87
N LEU A 85 2.44 1.46 20.26
CA LEU A 85 3.13 0.24 19.90
C LEU A 85 3.16 0.11 18.37
N ALA A 86 4.21 -0.54 17.86
CA ALA A 86 4.29 -0.91 16.46
C ALA A 86 3.73 -2.33 16.28
N GLN A 87 2.55 -2.44 15.68
CA GLN A 87 1.95 -3.72 15.32
C GLN A 87 2.36 -4.07 13.89
N ARG A 88 3.02 -5.20 13.69
CA ARG A 88 3.42 -5.65 12.34
C ARG A 88 2.18 -6.03 11.54
N LEU A 89 2.07 -5.50 10.33
CA LEU A 89 1.10 -5.95 9.34
C LEU A 89 1.70 -7.13 8.58
N ILE A 90 0.98 -8.25 8.58
CA ILE A 90 1.36 -9.43 7.81
C ILE A 90 0.70 -9.27 6.45
N ASP A 91 1.52 -9.08 5.41
CA ASP A 91 1.07 -8.86 4.04
C ASP A 91 0.63 -10.16 3.31
N GLU A 92 0.72 -11.31 3.97
CA GLU A 92 0.25 -12.59 3.42
C GLU A 92 -1.23 -12.82 3.80
N PRO A 93 -2.18 -12.67 2.87
CA PRO A 93 -3.49 -13.27 3.04
C PRO A 93 -3.29 -14.79 3.00
N GLN A 94 -3.23 -15.41 4.17
CA GLN A 94 -3.34 -16.86 4.25
C GLN A 94 -4.78 -17.21 3.87
N LEU A 95 -4.98 -17.57 2.61
CA LEU A 95 -6.26 -18.12 2.16
C LEU A 95 -6.44 -19.47 2.86
N ASP A 96 -7.55 -19.65 3.56
CA ASP A 96 -7.96 -20.95 4.07
C ASP A 96 -8.16 -21.89 2.87
N VAL A 97 -7.13 -22.67 2.56
CA VAL A 97 -7.25 -23.77 1.61
C VAL A 97 -7.79 -24.94 2.41
N ALA A 98 -9.04 -25.32 2.15
CA ALA A 98 -9.58 -26.58 2.64
C ALA A 98 -8.68 -27.71 2.12
N ASP A 99 -7.93 -28.35 3.00
CA ASP A 99 -7.10 -29.51 2.67
C ASP A 99 -8.02 -30.74 2.54
N ASP A 100 -8.71 -30.84 1.40
CA ASP A 100 -9.53 -31.99 1.04
C ASP A 100 -8.70 -33.10 0.36
N GLY A 101 -7.36 -33.02 0.43
CA GLY A 101 -6.44 -33.97 -0.18
C GLY A 101 -6.41 -33.92 -1.71
N ARG A 102 -7.01 -32.91 -2.36
CA ARG A 102 -6.94 -32.71 -3.80
C ARG A 102 -6.00 -31.57 -4.17
N ILE A 103 -5.05 -31.88 -5.04
CA ILE A 103 -4.16 -30.89 -5.66
C ILE A 103 -5.01 -29.96 -6.55
N GLY A 104 -5.24 -28.73 -6.08
CA GLY A 104 -5.71 -27.60 -6.87
C GLY A 104 -7.19 -27.25 -6.72
N THR A 105 -7.48 -26.22 -5.92
CA THR A 105 -8.76 -25.49 -5.90
C THR A 105 -8.59 -24.05 -6.40
N GLY A 106 -7.81 -23.89 -7.48
CA GLY A 106 -7.83 -22.64 -8.23
C GLY A 106 -9.25 -22.39 -8.77
N PRO A 107 -9.70 -21.13 -8.86
CA PRO A 107 -11.07 -20.82 -9.27
C PRO A 107 -11.38 -21.50 -10.61
N GLU A 108 -12.45 -22.29 -10.64
CA GLU A 108 -12.93 -22.93 -11.87
C GLU A 108 -13.02 -21.88 -12.96
N ARG A 109 -12.39 -22.15 -14.11
CA ARG A 109 -12.39 -21.26 -15.28
C ARG A 109 -13.84 -20.89 -15.63
N ARG A 110 -14.29 -19.73 -15.15
CA ARG A 110 -15.59 -19.18 -15.50
C ARG A 110 -15.49 -18.67 -16.93
N GLY A 111 -15.90 -19.53 -17.86
CA GLY A 111 -16.23 -19.19 -19.24
C GLY A 111 -15.18 -19.60 -20.27
N LEU A 112 -15.51 -20.63 -21.05
CA LEU A 112 -15.41 -20.69 -22.52
C LEU A 112 -16.07 -22.01 -22.96
N GLY A 113 -17.14 -21.90 -23.74
CA GLY A 113 -18.14 -22.94 -23.92
C GLY A 113 -17.69 -24.23 -24.62
N ALA A 114 -18.43 -25.30 -24.35
CA ALA A 114 -18.64 -26.39 -25.28
C ALA A 114 -20.15 -26.45 -25.56
N ARG A 115 -20.54 -25.80 -26.66
CA ARG A 115 -21.73 -26.19 -27.41
C ARG A 115 -21.56 -27.65 -27.87
N ASP A 116 -22.67 -28.38 -27.87
CA ASP A 116 -22.96 -29.61 -28.62
C ASP A 116 -22.03 -30.82 -28.44
N ALA A 117 -22.57 -31.95 -27.96
CA ALA A 117 -22.90 -33.09 -28.84
C ALA A 117 -23.39 -34.32 -28.04
N ARG A 118 -24.57 -34.80 -28.46
CA ARG A 118 -25.23 -36.11 -28.26
C ARG A 118 -26.14 -36.27 -27.05
#